data_AF-A0A7X1GTW5-F1
#
_entry.id   AF-A0A7X1GTW5-F1
#
_cell.length_a   1.000
_cell.length_b   1.000
_cell.length_c   1.000
_cell.angle_alpha   90.00
_cell.angle_beta   90.00
_cell.angle_gamma   90.00
#
_symmetry.space_group_name_H-M   'P 1'
#
loop_
_entity.id
_entity.type
_entity.pdbx_description
1 polymer ?
#
loop_
_entity_poly.entity_id
_entity_poly.type
_entity_poly.pdbx_seq_one_letter_code
_entity_poly.pdbx_strand_id
1 'polypeptide(L)'
;MKNETPKKWLPVLFFSLSGIIFGTSLYLITTGTTAATAQTPATVASAVDALPYPDAPRVTMTLKRDIRQRLGKLDIIYRGVKNRNLRLDVYILDLDPQYAYRRTIALSEASEGFRVGGVRLELLSARDSRAKIIWNRKG
;
A
#
# COMPACT_ATOMS: atom_id res chain seq x y z
N MET A 1 -45.41 -9.79 -49.61
CA MET A 1 -43.99 -10.14 -49.83
C MET A 1 -43.17 -9.33 -48.83
N LYS A 2 -42.42 -10.00 -47.95
CA LYS A 2 -41.68 -9.35 -46.86
C LYS A 2 -40.30 -8.99 -47.40
N ASN A 3 -40.04 -7.69 -47.56
CA ASN A 3 -38.81 -7.20 -48.14
C ASN A 3 -37.70 -7.31 -47.09
N GLU A 4 -37.00 -8.45 -47.04
CA GLU A 4 -35.83 -8.61 -46.20
C GLU A 4 -34.64 -7.93 -46.88
N THR A 5 -34.49 -6.63 -46.66
CA THR A 5 -33.24 -5.93 -46.99
C THR A 5 -32.11 -6.54 -46.14
N PRO A 6 -31.06 -7.11 -46.76
CA PRO A 6 -29.94 -7.65 -46.00
C PRO A 6 -29.37 -6.54 -45.14
N LYS A 7 -29.26 -6.78 -43.82
CA LYS A 7 -28.83 -5.79 -42.82
C LYS A 7 -27.33 -5.47 -42.95
N LYS A 8 -26.90 -4.98 -44.11
CA LYS A 8 -25.55 -4.49 -44.41
C LYS A 8 -25.15 -3.32 -43.49
N TRP A 9 -26.11 -2.71 -42.82
CA TRP A 9 -25.88 -1.66 -41.83
C TRP A 9 -25.40 -2.17 -40.47
N LEU A 10 -25.65 -3.45 -40.15
CA LEU A 10 -25.20 -4.07 -38.90
C LEU A 10 -23.67 -4.13 -38.76
N PRO A 11 -22.90 -4.56 -39.79
CA PRO A 11 -21.44 -4.51 -39.70
C PRO A 11 -20.92 -3.07 -39.67
N VAL A 12 -21.55 -2.13 -40.39
CA VAL A 12 -21.16 -0.71 -40.36
C VAL A 12 -21.31 -0.13 -38.95
N LEU A 13 -22.40 -0.44 -38.26
CA LEU A 13 -22.60 -0.08 -36.86
C LEU A 13 -21.54 -0.71 -35.95
N PHE A 14 -21.24 -1.99 -36.14
CA PHE A 14 -20.26 -2.70 -35.32
C PHE A 14 -18.87 -2.09 -35.48
N PHE A 15 -18.40 -1.89 -36.71
CA PHE A 15 -17.08 -1.29 -36.98
C PHE A 15 -17.01 0.16 -36.50
N SER A 16 -18.10 0.94 -36.62
CA SER A 16 -18.16 2.30 -36.10
C SER A 16 -18.05 2.33 -34.57
N LEU A 17 -18.82 1.48 -33.87
CA LEU A 17 -18.81 1.42 -32.41
C LEU A 17 -17.46 0.93 -31.88
N SER A 18 -16.88 -0.12 -32.48
CA SER A 18 -15.55 -0.61 -32.15
C SER A 18 -14.47 0.45 -32.41
N GLY A 19 -14.57 1.19 -33.51
CA GLY A 19 -13.65 2.29 -33.85
C GLY A 19 -13.71 3.42 -32.82
N ILE A 20 -14.90 3.80 -32.36
CA ILE A 20 -15.08 4.83 -31.32
C ILE A 20 -14.50 4.35 -29.99
N ILE A 21 -14.78 3.12 -29.55
CA ILE A 21 -14.26 2.56 -28.30
C ILE A 21 -12.73 2.43 -28.35
N PHE A 22 -12.18 1.95 -29.48
CA PHE A 22 -10.75 1.81 -29.66
C PHE A 22 -10.03 3.17 -29.72
N GLY A 23 -10.59 4.13 -30.46
CA GLY A 23 -10.06 5.48 -30.57
C GLY A 23 -10.11 6.24 -29.25
N THR A 24 -11.20 6.13 -28.50
CA THR A 24 -11.31 6.73 -27.15
C THR A 24 -10.36 6.06 -26.15
N SER A 25 -10.17 4.74 -26.24
CA SER A 25 -9.20 4.03 -25.40
C SER A 25 -7.76 4.46 -25.71
N LEU A 26 -7.38 4.57 -26.98
CA LEU A 26 -6.08 5.10 -27.39
C LEU A 26 -5.91 6.56 -26.99
N TYR A 27 -6.96 7.39 -27.13
CA TYR A 27 -6.94 8.77 -26.67
C TYR A 27 -6.75 8.86 -25.15
N LEU A 28 -7.41 8.02 -24.36
CA LEU A 28 -7.23 7.96 -22.91
C LEU A 28 -5.85 7.41 -22.51
N ILE A 29 -5.26 6.49 -23.26
CA ILE A 29 -3.89 6.02 -22.99
C ILE A 29 -2.88 7.11 -23.36
N THR A 30 -3.06 7.78 -24.49
CA THR A 30 -2.15 8.84 -24.96
C THR A 30 -2.25 10.10 -24.11
N THR A 31 -3.46 10.53 -23.70
CA THR A 31 -3.66 11.71 -22.83
C THR A 31 -3.59 11.40 -21.34
N GLY A 32 -3.90 10.16 -20.93
CA GLY A 32 -3.78 9.66 -19.56
C GLY A 32 -2.33 9.36 -19.14
N THR A 33 -1.35 9.60 -20.01
CA THR A 33 0.05 9.83 -19.59
C THR A 33 0.24 11.23 -18.99
N THR A 34 -0.73 11.70 -18.19
CA THR A 34 -0.50 12.84 -17.28
C THR A 34 0.22 12.29 -16.05
N ALA A 35 1.55 12.35 -16.10
CA ALA A 35 2.47 12.16 -14.99
C ALA A 35 2.24 10.90 -14.13
N ALA A 36 2.69 9.74 -14.64
CA ALA A 36 3.54 8.95 -13.76
C ALA A 36 4.71 9.87 -13.45
N THR A 37 4.72 10.46 -12.24
CA THR A 37 5.86 11.18 -11.71
C THR A 37 7.07 10.31 -11.97
N ALA A 38 7.86 10.70 -12.97
CA ALA A 38 9.19 10.19 -13.16
C ALA A 38 9.83 10.37 -11.80
N GLN A 39 10.07 9.25 -11.11
CA GLN A 39 10.96 9.26 -9.97
C GLN A 39 12.29 9.69 -10.58
N THR A 40 12.58 10.99 -10.44
CA THR A 40 13.92 11.52 -10.56
C THR A 40 14.81 10.51 -9.85
N PRO A 41 15.91 10.04 -10.44
CA PRO A 41 16.96 9.45 -9.64
C PRO A 41 17.42 10.60 -8.75
N ALA A 42 16.80 10.73 -7.58
CA ALA A 42 17.36 11.46 -6.49
C ALA A 42 18.69 10.76 -6.27
N THR A 43 19.76 11.42 -6.70
CA THR A 43 21.07 11.23 -6.12
C THR A 43 20.84 11.12 -4.62
N VAL A 44 20.83 9.88 -4.11
CA VAL A 44 20.76 9.58 -2.68
C VAL A 44 22.16 9.84 -2.14
N ALA A 45 22.65 11.06 -2.33
CA ALA A 45 23.78 11.60 -1.62
C ALA A 45 23.21 12.74 -0.77
N SER A 46 23.11 12.46 0.53
CA SER A 46 23.10 13.44 1.61
C SER A 46 21.99 14.49 1.59
N ALA A 47 20.76 14.06 1.92
CA ALA A 47 19.79 14.93 2.59
C ALA A 47 19.01 14.20 3.69
N VAL A 48 19.56 13.11 4.22
CA VAL A 48 19.06 12.44 5.46
C VAL A 48 19.85 12.91 6.69
N ASP A 49 20.78 13.86 6.55
CA ASP A 49 21.64 14.36 7.63
C ASP A 49 21.11 15.59 8.40
N ALA A 50 19.84 15.98 8.26
CA ALA A 50 19.36 17.19 8.95
C ALA A 50 17.92 17.14 9.48
N LEU A 51 17.38 15.95 9.78
CA LEU A 51 16.39 15.86 10.86
C LEU A 51 17.12 15.30 12.07
N PRO A 52 17.00 15.90 13.27
CA PRO A 52 17.53 15.29 14.48
C PRO A 52 16.86 13.92 14.59
N TYR A 53 17.59 12.87 14.24
CA TYR A 53 17.13 11.52 14.46
C TYR A 53 17.06 11.38 15.97
N PRO A 54 15.86 11.24 16.58
CA PRO A 54 15.80 11.19 18.02
C PRO A 54 16.54 9.92 18.46
N ASP A 55 17.65 10.09 19.15
CA ASP A 55 18.44 9.05 19.84
C ASP A 55 17.65 8.34 20.95
N ALA A 56 16.33 8.52 20.98
CA ALA A 56 15.45 7.94 21.95
C ALA A 56 15.29 6.43 21.67
N PRO A 57 15.45 5.56 22.68
CA PRO A 57 15.27 4.11 22.54
C PRO A 57 13.84 3.70 22.15
N ARG A 58 12.89 4.65 22.22
CA ARG A 58 11.47 4.49 21.90
C ARG A 58 11.08 5.52 20.85
N VAL A 59 10.75 5.05 19.65
CA VAL A 59 10.32 5.89 18.54
C VAL A 59 8.80 5.76 18.38
N THR A 60 8.09 6.88 18.45
CA THR A 60 6.65 6.91 18.16
C THR A 60 6.43 7.05 16.66
N MET A 61 5.63 6.17 16.08
CA MET A 61 5.40 6.13 14.64
C MET A 61 3.92 5.97 14.32
N THR A 62 3.48 6.52 13.19
CA THR A 62 2.13 6.32 12.67
C THR A 62 2.19 5.40 11.46
N LEU A 63 1.50 4.27 11.55
CA LEU A 63 1.24 3.34 10.45
C LEU A 63 -0.03 3.78 9.71
N LYS A 64 0.08 3.96 8.40
CA LYS A 64 -1.08 4.19 7.52
C LYS A 64 -1.54 2.86 6.93
N ARG A 65 -2.85 2.69 6.75
CA ARG A 65 -3.42 1.46 6.18
C ARG A 65 -2.87 1.20 4.78
N ASP A 66 -2.52 -0.05 4.51
CA ASP A 66 -2.06 -0.57 3.22
C ASP A 66 -0.77 0.09 2.69
N ILE A 67 -0.03 0.80 3.56
CA ILE A 67 1.29 1.36 3.26
C ILE A 67 2.35 0.50 3.94
N ARG A 68 3.36 0.10 3.16
CA ARG A 68 4.55 -0.63 3.64
C ARG A 68 5.48 0.36 4.34
N GLN A 69 5.82 0.07 5.59
CA GLN A 69 6.66 0.92 6.41
C GLN A 69 7.79 0.11 7.02
N ARG A 70 9.01 0.63 6.93
CA ARG A 70 10.20 -0.04 7.44
C ARG A 70 10.41 0.24 8.92
N LEU A 71 10.63 -0.82 9.70
CA LEU A 71 11.03 -0.77 11.10
C LEU A 71 12.28 -1.64 11.29
N GLY A 72 13.46 -1.04 11.18
CA GLY A 72 14.72 -1.75 11.35
C GLY A 72 14.90 -2.84 10.29
N LYS A 73 14.85 -4.12 10.70
CA LYS A 73 15.05 -5.30 9.85
C LYS A 73 13.76 -5.85 9.22
N LEU A 74 12.60 -5.30 9.56
CA LEU A 74 11.31 -5.77 9.07
C LEU A 74 10.52 -4.65 8.41
N ASP A 75 9.62 -5.02 7.51
CA ASP A 75 8.60 -4.12 6.99
C ASP A 75 7.23 -4.54 7.50
N ILE A 76 6.40 -3.57 7.83
CA ILE A 76 5.03 -3.79 8.31
C ILE A 76 4.07 -3.08 7.38
N ILE A 77 2.97 -3.76 7.04
CA ILE A 77 1.78 -3.15 6.44
C ILE A 77 0.65 -3.24 7.45
N TYR A 78 0.07 -2.10 7.79
CA TYR A 78 -1.12 -2.05 8.64
C TYR A 78 -2.38 -2.38 7.81
N ARG A 79 -3.16 -3.36 8.23
CA ARG A 79 -4.36 -3.83 7.49
C ARG A 79 -5.69 -3.37 8.10
N GLY A 80 -5.64 -2.63 9.20
CA GLY A 80 -6.82 -2.14 9.92
C GLY A 80 -7.05 -2.87 11.24
N VAL A 81 -8.22 -2.60 11.81
CA VAL A 81 -8.72 -3.27 13.02
C VAL A 81 -10.04 -3.97 12.67
N LYS A 82 -10.17 -5.23 13.07
CA LYS A 82 -11.42 -5.99 12.92
C LYS A 82 -11.67 -6.81 14.16
N ASN A 83 -12.90 -6.81 14.67
CA ASN A 83 -13.30 -7.58 15.86
C ASN A 83 -12.37 -7.35 17.07
N ARG A 84 -12.02 -6.07 17.33
CA ARG A 84 -11.07 -5.67 18.38
C ARG A 84 -9.67 -6.30 18.26
N ASN A 85 -9.30 -6.73 17.06
CA ASN A 85 -7.96 -7.23 16.75
C ASN A 85 -7.25 -6.32 15.75
N LEU A 86 -6.01 -5.98 16.06
CA LEU A 86 -5.06 -5.34 15.16
C LEU A 86 -4.60 -6.35 14.10
N ARG A 87 -4.65 -5.96 12.83
CA ARG A 87 -4.18 -6.79 11.71
C ARG A 87 -2.95 -6.16 11.06
N LEU A 88 -1.88 -6.93 10.98
CA LEU A 88 -0.60 -6.53 10.41
C LEU A 88 -0.13 -7.60 9.42
N ASP A 89 0.46 -7.18 8.31
CA ASP A 89 1.31 -8.06 7.50
C ASP A 89 2.76 -7.68 7.78
N VAL A 90 3.59 -8.65 8.16
CA VAL A 90 5.00 -8.42 8.45
C VAL A 90 5.88 -9.16 7.47
N TYR A 91 6.88 -8.47 6.93
CA TYR A 91 7.90 -9.00 6.05
C TYR A 91 9.22 -9.00 6.83
N ILE A 92 9.80 -10.18 7.02
CA ILE A 92 11.06 -10.34 7.76
C ILE A 92 12.17 -10.32 6.71
N LEU A 93 12.83 -9.17 6.51
CA LEU A 93 13.70 -9.01 5.32
C LEU A 93 14.92 -9.93 5.33
N ASP A 94 15.42 -10.28 6.52
CA ASP A 94 16.58 -11.16 6.68
C ASP A 94 16.22 -12.65 6.48
N LEU A 95 14.94 -13.02 6.53
CA LEU A 95 14.48 -14.42 6.45
C LEU A 95 13.74 -14.70 5.13
N ASP A 96 12.69 -13.93 4.87
CA ASP A 96 11.87 -14.02 3.66
C ASP A 96 11.27 -12.64 3.37
N PRO A 97 11.93 -11.83 2.51
CA PRO A 97 11.51 -10.47 2.22
C PRO A 97 10.24 -10.39 1.36
N GLN A 98 9.83 -11.50 0.72
CA GLN A 98 8.70 -11.55 -0.20
C GLN A 98 7.43 -12.07 0.49
N TYR A 99 7.57 -12.81 1.59
CA TYR A 99 6.43 -13.40 2.28
C TYR A 99 5.81 -12.48 3.35
N ALA A 100 4.48 -12.38 3.30
CA ALA A 100 3.69 -11.57 4.22
C ALA A 100 3.18 -12.41 5.40
N TYR A 101 3.89 -12.37 6.53
CA TYR A 101 3.45 -13.01 7.77
C TYR A 101 2.30 -12.23 8.40
N ARG A 102 1.07 -12.72 8.18
CA ARG A 102 -0.15 -12.12 8.74
C ARG A 102 -0.20 -12.33 10.26
N ARG A 103 -0.32 -11.25 11.00
CA ARG A 103 -0.47 -11.24 12.46
C ARG A 103 -1.80 -10.59 12.82
N THR A 104 -2.52 -11.27 13.70
CA THR A 104 -3.74 -10.78 14.32
C THR A 104 -3.48 -10.74 15.82
N ILE A 105 -3.58 -9.58 16.43
CA ILE A 105 -3.25 -9.35 17.86
C ILE A 105 -4.43 -8.66 18.51
N ALA A 106 -4.85 -9.10 19.69
CA ALA A 106 -5.92 -8.43 20.43
C ALA A 106 -5.50 -7.00 20.77
N LEU A 107 -6.41 -6.02 20.67
CA LEU A 107 -6.06 -4.62 20.96
C LEU A 107 -5.56 -4.42 22.40
N SER A 108 -6.10 -5.18 23.36
CA SER A 108 -5.66 -5.18 24.76
C SER A 108 -4.21 -5.65 24.90
N GLU A 109 -3.87 -6.78 24.27
CA GLU A 109 -2.50 -7.31 24.21
C GLU A 109 -1.57 -6.35 23.48
N ALA A 110 -2.05 -5.75 22.39
CA ALA A 110 -1.27 -4.81 21.60
C ALA A 110 -0.89 -3.55 22.40
N SER A 111 -1.78 -3.08 23.29
CA SER A 111 -1.51 -1.93 24.17
C SER A 111 -0.55 -2.24 25.32
N GLU A 112 -0.49 -3.49 25.80
CA GLU A 112 0.51 -3.93 26.80
C GLU A 112 1.91 -4.12 26.19
N GLY A 113 1.94 -4.23 24.86
CA GLY A 113 3.14 -4.39 24.07
C GLY A 113 3.34 -5.84 23.63
N PHE A 114 3.78 -6.00 22.39
CA PHE A 114 3.87 -7.27 21.70
C PHE A 114 5.17 -7.35 20.88
N ARG A 115 5.58 -8.56 20.52
CA ARG A 115 6.77 -8.80 19.68
C ARG A 115 6.40 -9.29 18.31
N VAL A 116 7.05 -8.76 17.27
CA VAL A 116 6.93 -9.25 15.89
C VAL A 116 8.28 -9.16 15.20
N GLY A 117 8.75 -10.26 14.60
CA GLY A 117 10.03 -10.26 13.86
C GLY A 117 11.23 -9.80 14.71
N GLY A 118 11.23 -10.14 16.00
CA GLY A 118 12.29 -9.75 16.95
C GLY A 118 12.08 -8.38 17.62
N VAL A 119 11.38 -7.43 16.98
CA VAL A 119 11.20 -6.10 17.57
C VAL A 119 10.03 -6.06 18.55
N ARG A 120 10.17 -5.27 19.62
CA ARG A 120 9.07 -4.98 20.56
C ARG A 120 8.33 -3.71 20.15
N LEU A 121 7.02 -3.84 20.00
CA LEU A 121 6.09 -2.77 19.65
C LEU A 121 5.05 -2.59 20.75
N GLU A 122 4.49 -1.40 20.86
CA GLU A 122 3.38 -1.09 21.76
C GLU A 122 2.36 -0.23 21.01
N LEU A 123 1.09 -0.58 21.11
CA LEU A 123 0.02 0.13 20.43
C LEU A 123 -0.54 1.24 21.31
N LEU A 124 -0.39 2.49 20.85
CA LEU A 124 -0.98 3.64 21.53
C LEU A 124 -2.43 3.88 21.11
N SER A 125 -2.72 3.72 19.83
CA SER A 125 -4.08 3.86 19.30
C SER A 125 -4.21 3.17 17.96
N ALA A 126 -5.40 2.64 17.65
CA ALA A 126 -5.71 2.11 16.34
C ALA A 126 -7.10 2.54 15.88
N ARG A 127 -7.20 2.87 14.60
CA ARG A 127 -8.42 3.09 13.84
C ARG A 127 -8.28 2.34 12.52
N ASP A 128 -9.38 2.04 11.84
CA ASP A 128 -9.31 1.24 10.61
C ASP A 128 -8.35 1.81 9.54
N SER A 129 -8.18 3.13 9.46
CA SER A 129 -7.27 3.80 8.51
C SER A 129 -5.83 4.02 8.98
N ARG A 130 -5.57 4.03 10.29
CA ARG A 130 -4.23 4.29 10.84
C ARG A 130 -4.05 3.74 12.25
N ALA A 131 -2.81 3.41 12.60
CA ALA A 131 -2.41 3.05 13.95
C ALA A 131 -1.21 3.88 14.40
N LYS A 132 -1.15 4.23 15.68
CA LYS A 132 0.00 4.88 16.31
C LYS A 132 0.66 3.87 17.23
N ILE A 133 1.95 3.64 17.03
CA ILE A 133 2.74 2.64 17.76
C ILE A 133 4.00 3.28 18.35
N ILE A 134 4.53 2.66 19.40
CA ILE A 134 5.89 2.86 19.87
C ILE A 134 6.72 1.67 19.41
N TRP A 135 7.86 1.94 18.79
CA TRP A 135 8.88 0.96 18.46
C TRP A 135 10.06 1.10 19.42
N ASN A 136 10.40 0.02 20.12
CA ASN A 136 11.60 -0.05 20.95
C ASN A 136 12.76 -0.64 20.13
N ARG A 137 13.80 0.16 19.89
CA ARG A 137 14.92 -0.20 19.01
C ARG A 137 15.93 -1.15 19.66
N LYS A 138 15.90 -1.31 20.99
CA LYS A 138 16.84 -2.17 21.76
C LYS A 138 16.31 -3.60 22.03
N GLY A 139 15.28 -4.05 21.32
CA GLY A 139 14.55 -5.29 21.60
C GLY A 139 14.80 -6.43 20.63
#